data_AF-A0A968KI07-F1
#
_entry.id   AF-A0A968KI07-F1
#
_cell.length_a   1.000
_cell.length_b   1.000
_cell.length_c   1.000
_cell.angle_alpha   90.00
_cell.angle_beta   90.00
_cell.angle_gamma   90.00
#
_symmetry.space_group_name_H-M   'P 1'
#
loop_
_entity.id
_entity.type
_entity.pdbx_description
1 polymer ?
#
loop_
_entity_poly.entity_id
_entity_poly.type
_entity_poly.pdbx_seq_one_letter_code
_entity_poly.pdbx_strand_id
1 'polypeptide(L)'
;GVPKHRLTGRLKGELPSGGFARFEWQTVSDFFVDNANSVENDSYTATQLVVGKKGRADALEWEVFLGIDNLLDETFNANTRINAQNGRFFEPAPPFNVFGGLAL
;
A
#
# COMPACT_ATOMS: atom_id res chain seq x y z
N GLY A 1 8.69 14.00 9.68
CA GLY A 1 8.56 13.73 11.12
C GLY A 1 8.21 12.29 11.33
N VAL A 2 7.69 11.99 12.51
CA VAL A 2 7.22 10.66 12.89
C VAL A 2 5.75 10.80 13.28
N PRO A 3 4.84 10.02 12.69
CA PRO A 3 3.42 10.04 13.07
C PRO A 3 3.24 9.52 14.49
N LYS A 4 2.35 10.15 15.25
CA LYS A 4 2.00 9.74 16.62
C LYS A 4 1.34 8.37 16.63
N HIS A 5 0.54 8.07 15.61
CA HIS A 5 -0.16 6.79 15.48
C HIS A 5 0.07 6.21 14.09
N ARG A 6 0.44 4.93 14.05
CA ARG A 6 0.53 4.13 12.83
C ARG A 6 -0.05 2.76 13.14
N LEU A 7 -1.08 2.36 12.40
CA LEU A 7 -1.68 1.05 12.48
C LEU A 7 -1.57 0.37 11.12
N THR A 8 -0.99 -0.82 11.10
CA THR A 8 -0.89 -1.66 9.90
C THR A 8 -1.61 -2.97 10.16
N GLY A 9 -2.37 -3.44 9.18
CA GLY A 9 -3.05 -4.72 9.24
C GLY A 9 -2.99 -5.49 7.94
N ARG A 10 -3.09 -6.81 8.07
CA ARG A 10 -3.05 -7.74 6.95
C ARG A 10 -4.00 -8.90 7.22
N LEU A 11 -4.89 -9.15 6.27
CA LEU A 11 -5.75 -10.33 6.21
C LEU A 11 -5.33 -11.20 5.03
N LYS A 12 -5.29 -12.51 5.23
CA LYS A 12 -5.02 -13.49 4.18
C LYS A 12 -6.02 -14.63 4.27
N GLY A 13 -6.52 -15.07 3.12
CA GLY A 13 -7.35 -16.26 2.99
C GLY A 13 -6.85 -17.13 1.84
N GLU A 14 -6.87 -18.44 2.03
CA GLU A 14 -6.50 -19.42 1.02
C GLU A 14 -7.54 -20.54 0.98
N LEU A 15 -7.90 -20.97 -0.22
CA LEU A 15 -8.81 -22.07 -0.50
C LEU A 15 -8.02 -23.34 -0.83
N PRO A 16 -8.53 -24.53 -0.48
CA PRO A 16 -7.91 -25.80 -0.89
C PRO A 16 -7.75 -25.96 -2.42
N SER A 17 -8.54 -25.23 -3.21
CA SER A 17 -8.45 -25.18 -4.68
C SER A 17 -7.29 -24.32 -5.21
N GLY A 18 -6.46 -23.75 -4.33
CA GLY A 18 -5.33 -22.88 -4.67
C GLY A 18 -5.70 -21.41 -4.90
N GLY A 19 -6.99 -21.05 -4.79
CA GLY A 19 -7.41 -19.65 -4.80
C GLY A 19 -6.98 -18.92 -3.52
N PHE A 20 -6.55 -17.67 -3.61
CA PHE A 20 -6.17 -16.88 -2.45
C PHE A 20 -6.60 -15.41 -2.57
N ALA A 21 -6.69 -14.75 -1.42
CA ALA A 21 -6.88 -13.32 -1.30
C ALA A 21 -6.01 -12.77 -0.17
N ARG A 22 -5.47 -11.58 -0.36
CA ARG A 22 -4.70 -10.81 0.63
C ARG A 22 -5.18 -9.37 0.62
N PHE A 23 -5.55 -8.86 1.78
CA PHE A 23 -5.88 -7.46 1.97
C PHE A 23 -4.91 -6.86 2.98
N GLU A 24 -4.33 -5.71 2.66
CA GLU A 24 -3.46 -4.92 3.52
C GLU A 24 -4.00 -3.51 3.66
N TRP A 25 -3.88 -2.96 4.85
CA TRP A 25 -4.15 -1.55 5.09
C TRP A 25 -3.12 -0.96 6.04
N GLN A 26 -2.91 0.34 5.93
CA GLN A 26 -2.12 1.12 6.85
C GLN A 26 -2.78 2.47 7.06
N THR A 27 -3.11 2.80 8.30
CA THR A 27 -3.57 4.14 8.70
C THR A 27 -2.45 4.85 9.45
N VAL A 28 -2.16 6.08 9.04
CA VAL A 28 -1.10 6.93 9.58
C VAL A 28 -1.73 8.26 10.02
N SER A 29 -1.48 8.69 11.25
CA SER A 29 -1.90 10.02 11.70
C SER A 29 -1.12 11.11 10.98
N ASP A 30 -1.59 12.34 11.09
CA ASP A 30 -0.83 13.52 10.73
C ASP A 30 0.56 13.58 11.39
N PHE A 31 1.48 14.29 10.75
CA PHE A 31 2.82 14.56 11.28
C PHE A 31 3.52 15.74 10.62
N PHE A 32 4.34 16.45 11.40
CA PHE A 32 5.15 17.55 10.89
C PHE A 32 6.28 17.10 9.96
N VAL A 33 6.50 17.86 8.89
CA VAL A 33 7.55 17.62 7.89
C VAL A 33 8.72 18.59 8.00
N ASP A 34 8.72 19.49 8.98
CA ASP A 34 9.81 20.41 9.29
C ASP A 34 10.09 20.51 10.80
N ASN A 35 11.27 21.02 11.17
CA ASN A 35 11.68 21.13 12.57
C ASN A 35 10.93 22.23 13.34
N ALA A 36 10.40 23.23 12.64
CA ALA A 36 9.61 24.29 13.25
C ALA A 36 8.17 23.84 13.55
N ASN A 37 7.78 22.64 13.11
CA ASN A 37 6.40 22.14 13.19
C ASN A 37 5.41 23.11 12.52
N SER A 38 5.78 23.65 11.36
CA SER A 38 4.97 24.62 10.62
C SER A 38 4.28 24.02 9.40
N VAL A 39 4.74 22.86 8.92
CA VAL A 39 4.16 22.15 7.78
C VAL A 39 3.84 20.72 8.17
N GLU A 40 2.65 20.26 7.84
CA GLU A 40 2.12 18.95 8.22
C GLU A 40 1.82 18.10 6.99
N ASN A 41 2.04 16.79 7.12
CA ASN A 41 1.47 15.81 6.21
C ASN A 41 0.16 15.30 6.81
N ASP A 42 -0.93 15.37 6.05
CA ASP A 42 -2.23 14.92 6.50
C ASP A 42 -2.24 13.42 6.85
N SER A 43 -3.13 13.03 7.76
CA SER A 43 -3.40 11.62 8.05
C SER A 43 -3.92 10.91 6.81
N TYR A 44 -3.58 9.63 6.64
CA TYR A 44 -4.07 8.85 5.50
C TYR A 44 -4.25 7.37 5.79
N THR A 45 -5.02 6.68 4.95
CA THR A 45 -5.16 5.22 4.91
C THR A 45 -4.77 4.62 3.56
N ALA A 46 -3.59 4.00 3.50
CA ALA A 46 -3.17 3.22 2.33
C ALA A 46 -3.79 1.82 2.37
N THR A 47 -4.25 1.32 1.22
CA THR A 47 -4.82 -0.04 1.09
C THR A 47 -4.24 -0.80 -0.10
N GLN A 48 -4.18 -2.12 -0.01
CA GLN A 48 -3.84 -3.02 -1.12
C GLN A 48 -4.69 -4.28 -1.04
N LEU A 49 -5.27 -4.70 -2.16
CA LEU A 49 -5.98 -5.97 -2.30
C LEU A 49 -5.30 -6.79 -3.40
N VAL A 50 -4.97 -8.04 -3.13
CA VAL A 50 -4.48 -8.99 -4.12
C VAL A 50 -5.31 -10.26 -4.07
N VAL A 51 -5.75 -10.72 -5.24
CA VAL A 51 -6.44 -12.00 -5.42
C VAL A 51 -5.71 -12.81 -6.47
N GLY A 52 -5.68 -14.12 -6.32
CA GLY A 52 -4.97 -14.96 -7.26
C GLY A 52 -5.30 -16.43 -7.14
N LYS A 53 -4.64 -17.22 -7.96
CA LYS A 53 -4.71 -18.66 -7.97
C LYS A 53 -3.34 -19.25 -8.20
N LYS A 54 -2.98 -20.22 -7.37
CA LYS A 54 -1.80 -21.06 -7.55
C LYS A 54 -2.22 -22.50 -7.86
N GLY A 55 -1.34 -23.24 -8.51
CA GLY A 55 -1.55 -24.64 -8.82
C GLY A 55 -0.28 -25.35 -9.24
N ARG A 56 -0.41 -26.64 -9.51
CA ARG A 56 0.70 -27.49 -9.98
C ARG A 56 0.22 -28.38 -11.12
N ALA A 57 1.02 -28.45 -12.18
CA ALA A 57 0.84 -29.38 -13.30
C ALA A 57 2.15 -30.16 -13.46
N ASP A 58 2.15 -31.44 -13.07
CA ASP A 58 3.36 -32.28 -12.97
C ASP A 58 4.47 -31.65 -12.11
N ALA A 59 5.56 -31.21 -12.75
CA ALA A 59 6.69 -30.54 -12.11
C ALA A 59 6.58 -29.01 -12.12
N LEU A 60 5.62 -28.44 -12.85
CA LEU A 60 5.43 -26.99 -12.98
C LEU A 60 4.51 -26.48 -11.86
N GLU A 61 5.01 -25.58 -11.03
CA GLU A 61 4.20 -24.77 -10.11
C GLU A 61 3.88 -23.45 -10.79
N TRP A 62 2.66 -22.96 -10.65
CA TRP A 62 2.26 -21.71 -11.28
C TRP A 62 1.41 -20.87 -10.34
N GLU A 63 1.47 -19.56 -10.54
CA GLU A 63 0.61 -18.60 -9.86
C GLU A 63 0.19 -17.50 -10.83
N VAL A 64 -1.10 -17.15 -10.85
CA VAL A 64 -1.62 -15.96 -11.53
C VAL A 64 -2.32 -15.08 -10.50
N PHE A 65 -2.08 -13.77 -10.55
CA PHE A 65 -2.70 -12.84 -9.62
C PHE A 65 -3.04 -11.49 -10.26
N LEU A 66 -4.01 -10.82 -9.65
CA LEU A 66 -4.39 -9.43 -9.89
C LEU A 66 -4.38 -8.69 -8.56
N GLY A 67 -3.84 -7.49 -8.57
CA GLY A 67 -3.71 -6.61 -7.42
C GLY A 67 -4.26 -5.23 -7.69
N ILE A 68 -4.75 -4.59 -6.63
CA ILE A 68 -5.21 -3.22 -6.61
C ILE A 68 -4.46 -2.52 -5.48
N ASP A 69 -3.70 -1.49 -5.81
CA ASP A 69 -3.19 -0.52 -4.85
C ASP A 69 -4.17 0.63 -4.73
N ASN A 70 -4.28 1.18 -3.52
CA ASN A 70 -5.16 2.29 -3.20
C ASN A 70 -6.62 2.00 -3.57
N LEU A 71 -7.15 0.89 -3.04
CA LEU A 71 -8.51 0.40 -3.32
C LEU A 71 -9.60 1.46 -3.04
N LEU A 72 -9.36 2.35 -2.08
CA LEU A 72 -10.27 3.41 -1.67
C LEU A 72 -10.07 4.73 -2.44
N ASP A 73 -9.15 4.76 -3.41
CA ASP A 73 -8.77 5.94 -4.19
C ASP A 73 -8.42 7.16 -3.32
N GLU A 74 -7.71 6.93 -2.23
CA GLU A 74 -7.32 7.97 -1.29
C GLU A 74 -6.21 8.84 -1.86
N THR A 75 -6.32 10.16 -1.70
CA THR A 75 -5.24 11.09 -2.09
C THR A 75 -4.32 11.31 -0.90
N PHE A 76 -3.09 10.81 -0.98
CA PHE A 76 -2.09 10.95 0.07
C PHE A 76 -0.69 11.05 -0.50
N ASN A 77 0.29 11.37 0.36
CA ASN A 77 1.70 11.41 -0.02
C ASN A 77 2.35 10.06 0.27
N ALA A 78 2.88 9.39 -0.76
CA ALA A 78 3.66 8.17 -0.61
C ALA A 78 4.97 8.41 0.16
N ASN A 79 5.51 9.63 0.06
CA ASN A 79 6.73 10.01 0.75
C ASN A 79 6.74 11.49 1.14
N THR A 80 7.48 11.80 2.20
CA THR A 80 7.71 13.16 2.67
C THR A 80 9.20 13.43 2.83
N ARG A 81 9.68 14.53 2.27
CA ARG A 81 11.07 15.00 2.36
C ARG A 81 11.20 15.98 3.53
N ILE A 82 11.70 15.50 4.66
CA ILE A 82 11.76 16.28 5.90
C ILE A 82 12.73 17.45 5.76
N ASN A 83 12.32 18.64 6.19
CA ASN A 83 13.08 19.90 6.05
C ASN A 83 13.50 20.20 4.60
N ALA A 84 12.67 19.82 3.62
CA ALA A 84 12.90 20.20 2.23
C ALA A 84 12.86 21.72 2.04
N GLN A 85 13.68 22.22 1.11
CA GLN A 85 13.69 23.63 0.75
C GLN A 85 12.53 23.98 -0.19
N ASN A 86 12.11 25.25 -0.16
CA ASN A 86 11.14 25.84 -1.10
C ASN A 86 9.79 25.11 -1.15
N GLY A 87 9.32 24.54 -0.04
CA GLY A 87 7.99 23.92 0.03
C GLY A 87 7.88 22.53 -0.60
N ARG A 88 8.98 21.91 -1.06
CA ARG A 88 8.97 20.64 -1.80
C ARG A 88 8.96 19.41 -0.90
N PHE A 89 8.07 19.41 0.09
CA PHE A 89 8.01 18.39 1.14
C PHE A 89 7.35 17.08 0.71
N PHE A 90 6.54 17.07 -0.34
CA PHE A 90 5.60 15.97 -0.59
C PHE A 90 5.83 15.27 -1.94
N GLU A 91 5.70 13.94 -1.94
CA GLU A 91 5.64 13.10 -3.13
C GLU A 91 4.32 12.31 -3.12
N PRO A 92 3.34 12.72 -3.96
CA PRO A 92 2.03 12.08 -4.00
C PRO A 92 2.10 10.60 -4.33
N ALA A 93 1.26 9.80 -3.69
CA ALA A 93 1.01 8.42 -4.08
C ALA A 93 0.22 8.35 -5.39
N PRO A 94 0.35 7.25 -6.16
CA PRO A 94 -0.58 6.98 -7.25
C PRO A 94 -2.04 6.91 -6.73
N PRO A 95 -3.02 7.32 -7.57
CA PRO A 95 -4.43 7.04 -7.30
C PRO A 95 -4.68 5.52 -7.36
N PHE A 96 -5.95 5.11 -7.35
CA PHE A 96 -6.34 3.73 -7.64
C PHE A 96 -5.54 3.15 -8.81
N ASN A 97 -4.84 2.05 -8.55
CA ASN A 97 -3.90 1.42 -9.49
C ASN A 97 -4.10 -0.09 -9.51
N VAL A 98 -4.10 -0.70 -10.70
CA VAL A 98 -4.24 -2.14 -10.87
C VAL A 98 -2.96 -2.73 -11.45
N PHE A 99 -2.53 -3.86 -10.92
CA PHE A 99 -1.38 -4.62 -11.40
C PHE A 99 -1.70 -6.11 -11.43
N GLY A 100 -0.85 -6.92 -12.06
CA GLY A 100 -1.02 -8.37 -12.11
C GLY A 100 0.22 -9.06 -12.62
N GLY A 101 0.26 -10.39 -12.49
CA GLY A 101 1.42 -11.17 -12.88
C GLY A 101 1.14 -12.66 -13.01
N LEU A 102 2.11 -13.34 -13.60
CA LEU A 102 2.20 -14.79 -13.72
C LEU A 102 3.58 -15.22 -13.19
N ALA A 103 3.62 -16.27 -12.38
CA ALA A 103 4.83 -16.97 -11.97
C ALA A 103 4.75 -18.44 -12.40
N LEU A 104 5.91 -19.02 -12.75
CA LEU A 104 6.12 -20.37 -13.26
C LEU A 104 7.36 -20.98 -12.63
#